data_AF-A0A1F6DTW6-F1
#
_entry.id   AF-A0A1F6DTW6-F1
#
_cell.length_a   1.000
_cell.length_b   1.000
_cell.length_c   1.000
_cell.angle_alpha   90.00
_cell.angle_beta   90.00
_cell.angle_gamma   90.00
#
_symmetry.space_group_name_H-M   'P 1'
#
loop_
_entity.id
_entity.type
_entity.pdbx_description
1 polymer ?
#
loop_
_entity_poly.entity_id
_entity_poly.type
_entity_poly.pdbx_seq_one_letter_code
_entity_poly.pdbx_strand_id
1 'polypeptide(L)'
;MIGYILTATVAYKKSAVSGVPPQSAAVVKVPDISTSGASNANSGNFNETGTLIFYPNNVGPVPYIFYQNPKGHTVAKALVFSVSPPSGFSSWTGARISVMGRLEQEHVVVSRISYISPP
;
A
#
# COMPACT_ATOMS: atom_id res chain seq x y z
N MET A 1 45.11 9.38 16.08
CA MET A 1 43.65 9.59 16.05
C MET A 1 43.09 8.51 15.12
N ILE A 2 42.56 7.41 15.67
CA ILE A 2 42.14 6.24 14.89
C ILE A 2 40.61 6.23 14.92
N GLY A 3 39.99 6.48 13.77
CA GLY A 3 38.54 6.44 13.61
C GLY A 3 38.07 5.01 13.36
N TYR A 4 37.19 4.51 14.22
CA TYR A 4 36.51 3.23 14.03
C TYR A 4 35.28 3.43 13.16
N ILE A 5 35.23 2.76 12.01
CA ILE A 5 34.01 2.63 11.19
C ILE A 5 33.23 1.45 11.76
N LEU A 6 32.09 1.71 12.41
CA LEU A 6 31.14 0.65 12.78
C LEU A 6 30.32 0.25 11.55
N THR A 7 30.59 -0.92 10.99
CA THR A 7 29.74 -1.54 9.97
C THR A 7 28.64 -2.33 10.68
N ALA A 8 27.40 -1.81 10.67
CA ALA A 8 26.25 -2.52 11.23
C ALA A 8 25.69 -3.52 10.21
N THR A 9 26.07 -4.80 10.34
CA THR A 9 25.43 -5.91 9.63
C THR A 9 24.10 -6.24 10.32
N VAL A 10 22.97 -5.83 9.74
CA VAL A 10 21.65 -6.22 10.25
C VAL A 10 21.31 -7.62 9.72
N ALA A 11 21.48 -8.63 10.59
CA ALA A 11 21.03 -9.99 10.35
C ALA A 11 19.50 -10.08 10.53
N TYR A 12 18.75 -10.32 9.46
CA TYR A 12 17.33 -10.66 9.53
C TYR A 12 17.18 -12.11 9.99
N LYS A 13 16.84 -12.31 11.27
CA LYS A 13 16.39 -13.60 11.77
C LYS A 13 15.06 -13.98 11.13
N LYS A 14 15.06 -15.08 10.39
CA LYS A 14 13.87 -15.79 9.90
C LYS A 14 13.04 -16.29 11.10
N SER A 15 11.97 -15.59 11.44
CA SER A 15 10.93 -16.15 12.33
C SER A 15 9.89 -16.86 11.46
N ALA A 16 9.89 -18.19 11.55
CA ALA A 16 8.79 -19.01 11.08
C ALA A 16 7.59 -18.80 12.02
N VAL A 17 6.54 -18.14 11.54
CA VAL A 17 5.23 -18.18 12.20
C VAL A 17 4.28 -18.96 11.31
N SER A 18 4.08 -20.20 11.73
CA SER A 18 3.03 -21.12 11.30
C SER A 18 1.65 -20.49 11.60
N GLY A 19 0.77 -20.47 10.59
CA GLY A 19 -0.65 -20.78 10.80
C GLY A 19 -1.64 -19.65 11.12
N VAL A 20 -1.43 -18.40 10.72
CA VAL A 20 -2.51 -17.40 10.77
C VAL A 20 -3.02 -17.15 9.34
N PRO A 21 -4.31 -17.42 9.03
CA PRO A 21 -4.87 -17.03 7.73
C PRO A 21 -4.69 -15.51 7.56
N PRO A 22 -4.51 -14.99 6.33
CA PRO A 22 -4.42 -13.54 6.12
C PRO A 22 -5.72 -12.91 6.63
N GLN A 23 -5.68 -12.32 7.84
CA GLN A 23 -6.82 -11.65 8.41
C GLN A 23 -7.05 -10.38 7.62
N SER A 24 -8.24 -10.31 7.01
CA SER A 24 -8.81 -9.14 6.34
C SER A 24 -8.37 -7.86 7.04
N ALA A 25 -7.67 -7.00 6.30
CA ALA A 25 -7.20 -5.72 6.81
C ALA A 25 -8.38 -4.97 7.45
N ALA A 26 -8.29 -4.71 8.76
CA ALA A 26 -9.29 -3.95 9.47
C ALA A 26 -9.37 -2.55 8.86
N VAL A 27 -10.54 -2.23 8.32
CA VAL A 27 -10.88 -0.94 7.71
C VAL A 27 -10.77 0.12 8.79
N VAL A 28 -9.70 0.91 8.74
CA VAL A 28 -9.58 2.11 9.57
C VAL A 28 -10.59 3.11 9.04
N LYS A 29 -11.62 3.38 9.85
CA LYS A 29 -12.64 4.40 9.59
C LYS A 29 -11.99 5.78 9.73
N VAL A 30 -11.44 6.30 8.64
CA VAL A 30 -10.97 7.70 8.56
C VAL A 30 -12.21 8.61 8.63
N PRO A 31 -12.29 9.60 9.53
CA PRO A 31 -13.44 10.50 9.60
C PRO A 31 -13.47 11.45 8.38
N ASP A 32 -14.60 11.48 7.69
CA ASP A 32 -15.02 12.44 6.65
C ASP A 32 -14.13 12.63 5.39
N ILE A 33 -13.67 11.52 4.81
CA ILE A 33 -13.55 11.45 3.35
C ILE A 33 -14.82 10.73 2.89
N SER A 34 -15.61 11.38 2.04
CA SER A 34 -16.80 10.76 1.41
C SER A 34 -16.44 9.40 0.81
N THR A 35 -16.69 8.32 1.55
CA THR A 35 -16.64 6.93 1.09
C THR A 35 -17.89 6.57 0.28
N SER A 36 -18.71 7.56 -0.09
CA SER A 36 -19.89 7.49 -0.97
C SER A 36 -19.54 7.15 -2.44
N GLY A 37 -18.40 6.50 -2.65
CA GLY A 37 -17.99 5.81 -3.86
C GLY A 37 -17.72 4.33 -3.62
N ALA A 38 -18.20 3.73 -2.52
CA ALA A 38 -18.35 2.26 -2.41
C ALA A 38 -19.43 1.76 -3.40
N SER A 39 -19.27 2.09 -4.68
CA SER A 39 -20.00 1.43 -5.75
C SER A 39 -19.56 -0.03 -5.72
N ASN A 40 -20.52 -0.92 -5.49
CA ASN A 40 -20.41 -2.37 -5.63
C ASN A 40 -19.59 -2.73 -6.88
N ALA A 41 -18.27 -2.82 -6.74
CA ALA A 41 -17.40 -3.21 -7.82
C ALA A 41 -17.21 -4.71 -7.66
N ASN A 42 -17.87 -5.45 -8.54
CA ASN A 42 -17.47 -6.80 -8.92
C ASN A 42 -15.94 -6.90 -8.92
N SER A 43 -15.40 -8.03 -8.44
CA SER A 43 -14.00 -8.40 -8.64
C SER A 43 -13.59 -8.02 -10.07
N GLY A 44 -12.74 -7.01 -10.19
CA GLY A 44 -12.42 -6.38 -11.47
C GLY A 44 -10.94 -6.07 -11.56
N ASN A 45 -10.43 -5.96 -12.79
CA ASN A 45 -9.05 -5.54 -12.99
C ASN A 45 -8.89 -4.08 -12.55
N PHE A 46 -7.88 -3.83 -11.74
CA PHE A 46 -7.47 -2.49 -11.32
C PHE A 46 -6.21 -2.09 -12.10
N ASN A 47 -6.22 -0.90 -12.69
CA ASN A 47 -5.07 -0.33 -13.36
C ASN A 47 -5.15 1.19 -13.27
N GLU A 48 -4.50 1.76 -12.27
CA GLU A 48 -4.59 3.20 -11.98
C GLU A 48 -3.23 3.80 -11.68
N THR A 49 -3.13 5.11 -11.88
CA THR A 49 -1.97 5.92 -11.50
C THR A 49 -2.40 6.96 -10.49
N GLY A 50 -1.64 7.10 -9.41
CA GLY A 50 -2.02 7.96 -8.30
C GLY A 50 -0.88 8.26 -7.35
N THR A 51 -1.21 8.91 -6.25
CA THR A 51 -0.26 9.24 -5.18
C THR A 51 -0.29 8.13 -4.13
N LEU A 52 0.88 7.65 -3.74
CA LEU A 52 1.03 6.70 -2.64
C LEU A 52 1.08 7.43 -1.31
N ILE A 53 0.25 7.04 -0.34
CA ILE A 53 0.32 7.56 1.03
C ILE A 53 0.25 6.39 2.01
N PHE A 54 1.07 6.42 3.04
CA PHE A 54 1.02 5.47 4.14
C PHE A 54 0.28 6.08 5.34
N TYR A 55 -0.79 5.43 5.80
CA TYR A 55 -1.47 5.80 7.03
C TYR A 55 -1.04 4.89 8.18
N PRO A 56 -0.73 5.44 9.37
CA PRO A 56 -0.42 4.62 10.53
C PRO A 56 -1.66 3.84 10.98
N ASN A 57 -1.44 2.61 11.47
CA ASN A 57 -2.43 1.86 12.23
C ASN A 57 -1.75 1.11 13.38
N ASN A 58 -2.51 0.38 14.19
CA ASN A 58 -1.99 -0.33 15.37
C ASN A 58 -1.07 -1.53 15.06
N VAL A 59 -0.99 -1.96 13.80
CA VAL A 59 -0.19 -3.11 13.33
C VAL A 59 0.93 -2.72 12.34
N GLY A 60 0.95 -1.49 11.83
CA GLY A 60 1.94 -0.97 10.89
C GLY A 60 1.34 -0.04 9.83
N PRO A 61 2.15 0.79 9.16
CA PRO A 61 1.64 1.71 8.15
C PRO A 61 1.00 0.95 6.98
N VAL A 62 -0.22 1.35 6.61
CA VAL A 62 -0.98 0.76 5.48
C VAL A 62 -0.84 1.66 4.25
N PRO A 63 -0.41 1.11 3.10
CA PRO A 63 -0.32 1.87 1.85
C PRO A 63 -1.68 2.08 1.20
N TYR A 64 -1.92 3.30 0.72
CA TYR A 64 -3.10 3.70 -0.06
C TYR A 64 -2.68 4.37 -1.35
N ILE A 65 -3.40 4.09 -2.43
CA ILE A 65 -3.34 4.89 -3.66
C ILE A 65 -4.48 5.90 -3.68
N PHE A 66 -4.16 7.16 -3.96
CA PHE A 66 -5.10 8.24 -4.23
C PHE A 66 -5.08 8.56 -5.72
N TYR A 67 -6.21 8.42 -6.39
CA TYR A 67 -6.32 8.66 -7.83
C TYR A 67 -7.64 9.36 -8.16
N GLN A 68 -7.71 10.01 -9.31
CA GLN A 68 -8.97 10.55 -9.83
C GLN A 68 -9.66 9.48 -10.68
N ASN A 69 -10.90 9.16 -10.34
CA ASN A 69 -11.70 8.28 -11.17
C ASN A 69 -12.16 9.01 -12.46
N PRO A 70 -12.76 8.31 -13.44
CA PRO A 70 -13.25 8.95 -14.67
C PRO A 70 -14.32 10.04 -14.48
N LYS A 71 -14.92 10.14 -13.30
CA LYS A 71 -15.88 11.20 -12.93
C LYS A 71 -15.19 12.42 -12.30
N GLY A 72 -13.86 12.43 -12.20
CA GLY A 72 -13.07 13.49 -11.57
C GLY A 72 -13.07 13.46 -10.04
N HIS A 73 -13.62 12.42 -9.40
CA HIS A 73 -13.61 12.31 -7.95
C HIS A 73 -12.31 11.66 -7.47
N THR A 74 -11.75 12.21 -6.39
CA THR A 74 -10.64 11.56 -5.69
C THR A 74 -11.15 10.30 -4.99
N VAL A 75 -10.53 9.18 -5.29
CA VAL A 75 -10.80 7.87 -4.69
C VAL A 75 -9.52 7.39 -4.01
N ALA A 76 -9.69 6.77 -2.84
CA ALA A 76 -8.61 6.09 -2.13
C ALA A 76 -8.87 4.58 -2.10
N LYS A 77 -7.83 3.78 -2.34
CA LYS A 77 -7.89 2.32 -2.17
C LYS A 77 -6.66 1.83 -1.41
N ALA A 78 -6.90 0.98 -0.41
CA ALA A 78 -5.82 0.31 0.29
C ALA A 78 -5.11 -0.68 -0.64
N LEU A 79 -3.80 -0.77 -0.54
CA LEU A 79 -2.98 -1.71 -1.32
C LEU A 79 -2.63 -2.91 -0.45
N VAL A 80 -3.01 -4.09 -0.89
CA VAL A 80 -2.68 -5.37 -0.24
C VAL A 80 -1.76 -6.15 -1.14
N PHE A 81 -0.64 -6.61 -0.60
CA PHE A 81 0.33 -7.39 -1.37
C PHE A 81 0.29 -8.85 -0.91
N SER A 82 0.09 -9.77 -1.86
CA SER A 82 0.20 -11.22 -1.60
C SER A 82 1.64 -11.70 -1.49
N VAL A 83 2.61 -10.86 -1.89
CA VAL A 83 4.06 -11.07 -1.80
C VAL A 83 4.71 -9.82 -1.21
N SER A 84 5.99 -9.86 -0.86
CA SER A 84 6.67 -8.66 -0.36
C SER A 84 6.67 -7.52 -1.41
N PRO A 85 6.38 -6.27 -1.02
CA PRO A 85 6.48 -5.12 -1.92
C PRO A 85 7.94 -4.85 -2.31
N PRO A 86 8.18 -3.94 -3.29
CA PRO A 86 9.54 -3.54 -3.66
C PRO A 86 10.39 -3.08 -2.47
N SER A 87 11.71 -3.29 -2.56
CA SER A 87 12.63 -2.79 -1.53
C SER A 87 12.52 -1.27 -1.39
N GLY A 88 12.49 -0.79 -0.16
CA GLY A 88 12.33 0.64 0.14
C GLY A 88 10.94 1.20 -0.18
N PHE A 89 9.92 0.38 -0.44
CA PHE A 89 8.57 0.85 -0.81
C PHE A 89 7.98 1.88 0.16
N SER A 90 8.25 1.77 1.46
CA SER A 90 7.80 2.76 2.46
C SER A 90 8.38 4.16 2.27
N SER A 91 9.54 4.30 1.63
CA SER A 91 10.13 5.61 1.32
C SER A 91 9.46 6.29 0.13
N TRP A 92 8.59 5.60 -0.60
CA TRP A 92 7.85 6.14 -1.74
C TRP A 92 6.60 6.94 -1.31
N THR A 93 6.42 7.23 -0.02
CA THR A 93 5.30 8.06 0.43
C THR A 93 5.30 9.42 -0.29
N GLY A 94 4.14 9.86 -0.76
CA GLY A 94 3.94 11.04 -1.59
C GLY A 94 4.29 10.86 -3.07
N ALA A 95 5.00 9.79 -3.46
CA ALA A 95 5.39 9.57 -4.84
C ALA A 95 4.19 9.26 -5.73
N ARG A 96 4.35 9.56 -7.02
CA ARG A 96 3.42 9.12 -8.05
C ARG A 96 3.75 7.68 -8.43
N ILE A 97 2.76 6.81 -8.39
CA ILE A 97 2.89 5.37 -8.64
C ILE A 97 1.84 4.87 -9.64
N SER A 98 2.17 3.83 -10.38
CA SER A 98 1.19 3.03 -11.14
C SER A 98 0.97 1.71 -10.42
N VAL A 99 -0.30 1.30 -10.30
CA VAL A 99 -0.71 0.07 -9.64
C VAL A 99 -1.61 -0.73 -10.57
N MET A 100 -1.25 -1.99 -10.77
CA MET A 100 -2.09 -3.00 -11.38
C MET A 100 -2.44 -4.07 -10.35
N GLY A 101 -3.65 -4.59 -10.43
CA GLY A 101 -4.11 -5.60 -9.47
C GLY A 101 -5.54 -6.03 -9.71
N ARG A 102 -6.12 -6.66 -8.69
CA ARG A 102 -7.54 -6.98 -8.62
C ARG A 102 -8.19 -6.07 -7.58
N LEU A 103 -9.24 -5.37 -7.97
CA LEU A 103 -10.09 -4.63 -7.05
C LEU A 103 -10.99 -5.62 -6.30
N GLU A 104 -10.92 -5.60 -4.98
CA GLU A 104 -11.76 -6.38 -4.08
C GLU A 104 -12.46 -5.44 -3.12
N GLN A 105 -13.78 -5.25 -3.25
CA GLN A 105 -14.63 -4.41 -2.40
C GLN A 105 -13.97 -3.07 -1.99
N GLU A 106 -13.15 -3.08 -0.94
CA GLU A 106 -12.50 -1.91 -0.35
C GLU A 106 -10.99 -1.76 -0.60
N HIS A 107 -10.32 -2.76 -1.15
CA HIS A 107 -8.87 -2.76 -1.37
C HIS A 107 -8.48 -3.28 -2.76
N VAL A 108 -7.20 -3.13 -3.10
CA VAL A 108 -6.61 -3.66 -4.32
C VAL A 108 -5.58 -4.71 -3.92
N VAL A 109 -5.76 -5.93 -4.40
CA VAL A 109 -4.72 -6.97 -4.35
C VAL A 109 -3.74 -6.69 -5.47
N VAL A 110 -2.56 -6.20 -5.11
CA VAL A 110 -1.53 -5.70 -6.03
C VAL A 110 -0.83 -6.86 -6.73
N SER A 111 -0.84 -6.84 -8.06
CA SER A 111 -0.05 -7.75 -8.90
C SER A 111 1.23 -7.09 -9.42
N ARG A 112 1.18 -5.76 -9.67
CA ARG A 112 2.34 -4.96 -10.05
C ARG A 112 2.19 -3.55 -9.50
N ILE A 113 3.32 -2.99 -9.07
CA ILE A 113 3.45 -1.59 -8.70
C ILE A 113 4.71 -1.01 -9.32
N SER A 114 4.70 0.26 -9.68
CA SER A 114 5.86 0.95 -10.26
C SER A 114 5.93 2.39 -9.76
N TYR A 115 7.13 2.80 -9.39
CA TYR A 115 7.44 4.20 -9.11
C TYR A 115 7.49 5.00 -10.41
N ILE A 116 6.87 6.18 -10.44
CA ILE A 116 6.86 7.07 -11.61
C ILE A 116 7.70 8.32 -11.33
N SER A 117 7.37 9.05 -10.27
CA SER A 117 8.01 10.33 -9.96
C SER A 117 7.96 10.63 -8.45
N PRO A 118 8.88 11.47 -7.93
CA PRO A 118 8.80 11.94 -6.54
C PRO A 118 7.54 12.80 -6.30
N PRO A 119 7.22 13.12 -5.03
CA PRO A 119 6.14 14.03 -4.66
C PRO A 119 6.24 15.41 -5.32
#